data_AF-A0A9X6X734-F1
#
_entry.id   AF-A0A9X6X734-F1
#
_cell.length_a   1.000
_cell.length_b   1.000
_cell.length_c   1.000
_cell.angle_alpha   90.00
_cell.angle_beta   90.00
_cell.angle_gamma   90.00
#
_symmetry.space_group_name_H-M   'P 1'
#
loop_
_entity.id
_entity.type
_entity.pdbx_description
1 polymer ?
#
loop_
_entity_poly.entity_id
_entity_poly.type
_entity_poly.pdbx_seq_one_letter_code
_entity_poly.pdbx_strand_id
1 'polypeptide(L)'
;MYVLIGAVIIFIAHKVYRKKTQSKIDEKLRNSNINEIDKMDGDKFEEYLGSLFIALGYDTEVTKTSGDQGADLILRKNGNVIVVQAKRYSYNVGNSAVQEIFTAKNFYGANDAWVVTNSYFTKSAQELAKVNEVKLIDREQLIELSLQSLQIL
;
A
#
# COMPACT_ATOMS: atom_id res chain seq x y z
N MET A 1 -4.19 -12.04 49.69
CA MET A 1 -4.76 -12.81 48.55
C MET A 1 -5.78 -12.00 47.75
N TYR A 2 -6.84 -11.44 48.34
CA TYR A 2 -7.85 -10.66 47.61
C TYR A 2 -7.36 -9.34 46.97
N VAL A 3 -6.42 -8.62 47.62
CA VAL A 3 -5.84 -7.38 47.07
C VAL A 3 -5.07 -7.62 45.77
N LEU A 4 -4.35 -8.74 45.67
CA LEU A 4 -3.62 -9.15 44.47
C LEU A 4 -4.57 -9.49 43.30
N ILE A 5 -5.69 -10.17 43.59
CA ILE A 5 -6.71 -10.51 42.58
C ILE A 5 -7.35 -9.22 42.01
N GLY A 6 -7.68 -8.26 42.87
CA GLY A 6 -8.24 -6.97 42.44
C GLY A 6 -7.28 -6.16 41.55
N ALA A 7 -5.99 -6.12 41.88
CA ALA A 7 -4.99 -5.41 41.08
C ALA A 7 -4.82 -6.00 39.67
N VAL A 8 -4.88 -7.34 39.54
CA VAL A 8 -4.81 -8.03 38.23
C VAL A 8 -6.03 -7.70 37.37
N ILE A 9 -7.24 -7.69 37.95
CA ILE A 9 -8.47 -7.34 37.22
C ILE A 9 -8.41 -5.89 36.71
N ILE A 10 -7.96 -4.95 37.54
CA ILE A 10 -7.80 -3.54 37.15
C ILE A 10 -6.76 -3.42 36.03
N PHE A 11 -5.63 -4.12 36.13
CA PHE A 11 -4.60 -4.12 35.09
C PHE A 11 -5.12 -4.67 33.76
N ILE A 12 -5.85 -5.80 33.78
CA ILE A 12 -6.48 -6.37 32.58
C ILE A 12 -7.52 -5.41 32.01
N ALA A 13 -8.41 -4.86 32.84
CA ALA A 13 -9.42 -3.89 32.42
C ALA A 13 -8.78 -2.64 31.79
N HIS A 14 -7.69 -2.15 32.37
CA HIS A 14 -6.93 -1.01 31.83
C HIS A 14 -6.27 -1.36 30.50
N LYS A 15 -5.71 -2.57 30.35
CA LYS A 15 -5.13 -3.06 29.08
C LYS A 15 -6.19 -3.22 27.99
N VAL A 16 -7.37 -3.76 28.33
CA VAL A 16 -8.52 -3.89 27.42
C VAL A 16 -9.05 -2.52 27.01
N TYR A 17 -9.21 -1.59 27.97
CA TYR A 17 -9.64 -0.22 27.69
C TYR A 17 -8.64 0.52 26.79
N ARG A 18 -7.34 0.44 27.09
CA ARG A 18 -6.27 0.98 26.22
C ARG A 18 -6.31 0.38 24.82
N LYS A 19 -6.49 -0.94 24.68
CA LYS A 19 -6.59 -1.61 23.37
C LYS A 19 -7.80 -1.13 22.57
N LYS A 20 -8.95 -0.92 23.23
CA LYS A 20 -10.17 -0.41 22.59
C LYS A 20 -10.03 1.04 22.14
N THR A 21 -9.35 1.87 22.93
CA THR A 21 -9.05 3.26 22.57
C THR A 21 -8.03 3.34 21.42
N GLN A 22 -6.98 2.54 21.45
CA GLN A 22 -6.00 2.47 20.37
C GLN A 22 -6.65 2.05 19.05
N SER A 23 -7.49 1.01 19.07
CA SER A 23 -8.21 0.54 17.88
C SER A 23 -9.07 1.63 17.23
N LYS A 24 -9.70 2.51 18.03
CA LYS A 24 -10.51 3.62 17.50
C LYS A 24 -9.65 4.73 16.90
N ILE A 25 -8.50 5.03 17.50
CA ILE A 25 -7.56 6.01 16.98
C ILE A 25 -6.98 5.49 15.66
N ASP A 26 -6.57 4.22 15.62
CA ASP A 26 -6.05 3.57 14.41
C ASP A 26 -7.10 3.57 13.30
N GLU A 27 -8.36 3.23 13.60
CA GLU A 27 -9.46 3.30 12.64
C GLU A 27 -9.66 4.72 12.11
N LYS A 28 -9.63 5.73 13.00
CA LYS A 28 -9.75 7.14 12.59
C LYS A 28 -8.57 7.58 11.72
N LEU A 29 -7.35 7.16 12.05
CA LEU A 29 -6.14 7.43 11.26
C LEU A 29 -6.22 6.77 9.89
N ARG A 30 -6.58 5.48 9.83
CA ARG A 30 -6.84 4.74 8.58
C ARG A 30 -7.82 5.50 7.69
N ASN A 31 -8.97 5.86 8.24
CA ASN A 31 -10.04 6.56 7.52
C ASN A 31 -9.58 7.95 7.06
N SER A 32 -8.89 8.71 7.91
CA SER A 32 -8.38 10.03 7.51
C SER A 32 -7.35 9.92 6.40
N ASN A 33 -6.41 8.98 6.50
CA ASN A 33 -5.34 8.82 5.53
C ASN A 33 -5.90 8.44 4.15
N ILE A 34 -6.76 7.42 4.10
CA ILE A 34 -7.32 6.98 2.82
C ILE A 34 -8.22 8.04 2.18
N ASN A 35 -8.94 8.84 2.97
CA ASN A 35 -9.74 9.94 2.46
C ASN A 35 -8.89 11.07 1.85
N GLU A 36 -7.67 11.28 2.34
CA GLU A 36 -6.74 12.24 1.72
C GLU A 36 -6.15 11.67 0.43
N ILE A 37 -5.83 10.37 0.40
CA ILE A 37 -5.40 9.67 -0.82
C ILE A 37 -6.50 9.76 -1.91
N ASP A 38 -7.76 9.55 -1.56
CA ASP A 38 -8.89 9.60 -2.49
C ASP A 38 -9.08 10.98 -3.17
N LYS A 39 -8.54 12.05 -2.57
CA LYS A 39 -8.58 13.42 -3.09
C LYS A 39 -7.37 13.79 -3.95
N MET A 40 -6.34 12.95 -4.01
CA MET A 40 -5.15 13.19 -4.82
C MET A 40 -5.48 13.12 -6.31
N ASP A 41 -4.68 13.79 -7.14
CA ASP A 41 -4.61 13.49 -8.58
C ASP A 41 -3.66 12.30 -8.82
N GLY A 42 -3.37 11.96 -10.08
CA GLY A 42 -2.48 10.84 -10.41
C GLY A 42 -1.05 11.09 -9.94
N ASP A 43 -0.48 12.22 -10.38
CA ASP A 43 0.89 12.62 -10.07
C ASP A 43 1.16 12.70 -8.56
N LYS A 44 0.26 13.30 -7.77
CA LYS A 44 0.40 13.32 -6.30
C LYS A 44 0.32 11.94 -5.68
N PHE A 45 -0.46 11.03 -6.25
CA PHE A 45 -0.53 9.66 -5.76
C PHE A 45 0.79 8.92 -6.03
N GLU A 46 1.43 9.16 -7.17
CA GLU A 46 2.76 8.61 -7.48
C GLU A 46 3.83 9.16 -6.51
N GLU A 47 3.85 10.47 -6.27
CA GLU A 47 4.73 11.10 -5.29
C GLU A 47 4.51 10.56 -3.86
N TYR A 48 3.24 10.37 -3.49
CA TYR A 48 2.85 9.76 -2.22
C TYR A 48 3.39 8.34 -2.08
N LEU A 49 3.19 7.50 -3.10
CA LEU A 49 3.71 6.14 -3.11
C LEU A 49 5.24 6.12 -3.05
N GLY A 50 5.90 7.07 -3.72
CA GLY A 50 7.34 7.24 -3.66
C GLY A 50 7.81 7.46 -2.22
N SER A 51 7.20 8.41 -1.53
CA SER A 51 7.49 8.71 -0.12
C SER A 51 7.18 7.53 0.80
N LEU A 52 6.05 6.83 0.55
CA LEU A 52 5.64 5.66 1.32
C LEU A 52 6.67 4.53 1.21
N PHE A 53 7.12 4.19 0.00
CA PHE A 53 8.08 3.11 -0.18
C PHE A 53 9.48 3.47 0.33
N ILE A 54 9.89 4.75 0.26
CA ILE A 54 11.09 5.23 0.97
C ILE A 54 10.99 4.95 2.46
N ALA A 55 9.86 5.30 3.10
CA ALA A 55 9.65 5.07 4.53
C ALA A 55 9.62 3.57 4.88
N LEU A 56 9.23 2.70 3.95
CA LEU A 56 9.30 1.23 4.08
C LEU A 56 10.69 0.65 3.76
N GLY A 57 11.69 1.51 3.54
CA GLY A 57 13.09 1.15 3.34
C GLY A 57 13.40 0.63 1.93
N TYR A 58 12.69 1.11 0.91
CA TYR A 58 13.06 0.95 -0.49
C TYR A 58 13.84 2.16 -0.97
N ASP A 59 14.81 1.95 -1.85
CA ASP A 59 15.26 3.02 -2.75
C ASP A 59 14.22 3.16 -3.87
N THR A 60 13.75 4.37 -4.15
CA THR A 60 12.55 4.62 -4.98
C THR A 60 12.78 5.75 -5.95
N GLU A 61 12.44 5.51 -7.21
CA GLU A 61 12.43 6.48 -8.30
C GLU A 61 11.01 6.60 -8.85
N VAL A 62 10.46 7.82 -8.90
CA VAL A 62 9.21 8.13 -9.63
C VAL A 62 9.59 8.44 -11.08
N THR A 63 8.99 7.75 -12.03
CA THR A 63 9.32 7.92 -13.45
C THR A 63 8.66 9.18 -14.02
N LYS A 64 9.09 9.62 -15.20
CA LYS A 64 8.49 10.79 -15.85
C LYS A 64 7.23 10.37 -16.61
N THR A 65 6.20 11.21 -16.57
CA THR A 65 4.89 11.03 -17.24
C THR A 65 4.97 10.73 -18.75
N SER A 66 6.09 11.06 -19.43
CA SER A 66 6.28 10.74 -20.85
C SER A 66 7.32 9.64 -21.04
N GLY A 67 6.91 8.52 -21.66
CA GLY A 67 7.82 7.45 -22.06
C GLY A 67 8.20 6.47 -20.96
N ASP A 68 7.40 6.41 -19.88
CA ASP A 68 7.55 5.51 -18.73
C ASP A 68 7.40 4.01 -19.06
N GLN A 69 6.90 3.69 -20.26
CA GLN A 69 6.59 2.33 -20.71
C GLN A 69 5.66 1.57 -19.75
N GLY A 70 4.78 2.29 -19.03
CA GLY A 70 3.78 1.70 -18.12
C GLY A 70 4.31 1.34 -16.72
N ALA A 71 5.33 2.02 -16.23
CA ALA A 71 5.74 1.97 -14.82
C ALA A 71 5.91 3.38 -14.25
N ASP A 72 5.11 3.73 -13.25
CA ASP A 72 5.11 5.05 -12.61
C ASP A 72 6.19 5.14 -11.52
N LEU A 73 6.60 4.00 -10.92
CA LEU A 73 7.72 3.93 -10.00
C LEU A 73 8.64 2.73 -10.25
N ILE A 74 9.91 2.89 -9.88
CA ILE A 74 10.92 1.83 -9.80
C ILE A 74 11.42 1.74 -8.36
N LEU A 75 11.24 0.59 -7.72
CA LEU A 75 11.69 0.31 -6.37
C LEU A 75 12.90 -0.63 -6.38
N ARG A 76 13.83 -0.41 -5.46
CA ARG A 76 15.02 -1.26 -5.28
C ARG A 76 15.21 -1.62 -3.81
N LYS A 77 15.38 -2.91 -3.52
CA LYS A 77 15.69 -3.41 -2.17
C LYS A 77 16.39 -4.75 -2.24
N ASN A 78 17.50 -4.90 -1.51
CA ASN A 78 18.27 -6.15 -1.43
C ASN A 78 18.63 -6.76 -2.79
N GLY A 79 18.98 -5.93 -3.78
CA GLY A 79 19.32 -6.36 -5.14
C GLY A 79 18.13 -6.68 -6.04
N ASN A 80 16.89 -6.62 -5.54
CA ASN A 80 15.68 -6.79 -6.35
C ASN A 80 15.18 -5.44 -6.88
N VAL A 81 14.73 -5.45 -8.13
CA VAL A 81 14.09 -4.32 -8.82
C VAL A 81 12.61 -4.64 -9.02
N ILE A 82 11.76 -3.68 -8.69
CA ILE A 82 10.31 -3.81 -8.78
C ILE A 82 9.78 -2.63 -9.57
N VAL A 83 9.00 -2.89 -10.61
CA VAL A 83 8.24 -1.84 -11.31
C VAL A 83 6.85 -1.72 -10.70
N VAL A 84 6.35 -0.50 -10.58
CA VAL A 84 5.04 -0.22 -10.00
C VAL A 84 4.20 0.63 -10.96
N GLN A 85 2.97 0.20 -11.24
CA GLN A 85 1.93 1.06 -11.82
C GLN A 85 0.99 1.52 -10.69
N ALA A 86 0.87 2.83 -10.53
CA ALA A 86 -0.05 3.51 -9.64
C ALA A 86 -1.36 3.82 -10.39
N LYS A 87 -2.50 3.42 -9.81
CA LYS A 87 -3.83 3.76 -10.34
C LYS A 87 -4.69 4.40 -9.26
N ARG A 88 -4.78 5.73 -9.25
CA ARG A 88 -5.68 6.48 -8.37
C ARG A 88 -7.04 6.68 -9.04
N TYR A 89 -8.04 5.88 -8.72
CA TYR A 89 -9.36 5.88 -9.36
C TYR A 89 -10.52 5.90 -8.36
N SER A 90 -11.72 6.27 -8.83
CA SER A 90 -12.99 6.19 -8.10
C SER A 90 -13.78 4.90 -8.40
N TYR A 91 -13.19 3.98 -9.18
CA TYR A 91 -13.78 2.71 -9.61
C TYR A 91 -12.73 1.61 -9.59
N ASN A 92 -13.15 0.36 -9.78
CA ASN A 92 -12.25 -0.78 -9.70
C ASN A 92 -11.30 -0.86 -10.90
N VAL A 93 -10.04 -1.21 -10.63
CA VAL A 93 -8.98 -1.32 -11.63
C VAL A 93 -9.15 -2.61 -12.46
N GLY A 94 -9.07 -2.47 -13.78
CA GLY A 94 -9.24 -3.53 -14.77
C GLY A 94 -7.94 -4.13 -15.29
N ASN A 95 -8.06 -4.99 -16.30
CA ASN A 95 -6.95 -5.77 -16.86
C ASN A 95 -5.84 -4.92 -17.46
N SER A 96 -6.13 -3.72 -17.96
CA SER A 96 -5.15 -2.87 -18.63
C SER A 96 -3.96 -2.56 -17.73
N ALA A 97 -4.19 -2.23 -16.45
CA ALA A 97 -3.12 -1.95 -15.50
C ALA A 97 -2.17 -3.14 -15.28
N VAL A 98 -2.71 -4.37 -15.31
CA VAL A 98 -1.92 -5.60 -15.18
C VAL A 98 -1.09 -5.85 -16.45
N GLN A 99 -1.67 -5.60 -17.63
CA GLN A 99 -0.99 -5.77 -18.92
C GLN A 99 0.13 -4.74 -19.11
N GLU A 100 -0.13 -3.48 -18.73
CA GLU A 100 0.83 -2.37 -18.75
C GLU A 100 2.06 -2.73 -17.91
N ILE A 101 1.87 -3.04 -16.62
CA ILE A 101 3.00 -3.29 -15.71
C ILE A 101 3.75 -4.59 -16.04
N PHE A 102 3.04 -5.61 -16.54
CA PHE A 102 3.68 -6.84 -17.00
C PHE A 102 4.63 -6.57 -18.17
N THR A 103 4.23 -5.68 -19.10
CA THR A 103 5.09 -5.26 -20.21
C THR A 103 6.28 -4.46 -19.70
N ALA A 104 6.03 -3.52 -18.78
CA ALA A 104 7.08 -2.71 -18.16
C ALA A 104 8.12 -3.57 -17.43
N LYS A 105 7.71 -4.64 -16.74
CA LYS A 105 8.63 -5.58 -16.06
C LYS A 105 9.72 -6.07 -17.00
N ASN A 106 9.35 -6.49 -18.20
CA ASN A 106 10.28 -6.96 -19.21
C ASN A 106 11.15 -5.84 -19.77
N PHE A 107 10.58 -4.66 -20.02
CA PHE A 107 11.31 -3.51 -20.52
C PHE A 107 12.43 -3.07 -19.56
N TYR A 108 12.13 -3.01 -18.26
CA TYR A 108 13.08 -2.59 -17.22
C TYR A 108 13.97 -3.74 -16.70
N GLY A 109 13.76 -4.99 -17.16
CA GLY A 109 14.47 -6.16 -16.62
C GLY A 109 14.22 -6.37 -15.12
N ALA A 110 13.03 -6.01 -14.64
CA ALA A 110 12.68 -6.05 -13.22
C ALA A 110 12.35 -7.47 -12.74
N ASN A 111 12.62 -7.72 -11.46
CA ASN A 111 12.34 -9.01 -10.82
C ASN A 111 10.84 -9.19 -10.55
N ASP A 112 10.15 -8.10 -10.23
CA ASP A 112 8.74 -8.12 -9.83
C ASP A 112 7.97 -6.91 -10.40
N ALA A 113 6.64 -7.04 -10.46
CA ALA A 113 5.74 -6.06 -11.05
C ALA A 113 4.49 -5.89 -10.18
N TRP A 114 4.22 -4.66 -9.76
CA TRP A 114 3.16 -4.35 -8.81
C TRP A 114 2.16 -3.36 -9.42
N VAL A 115 0.86 -3.58 -9.17
CA VAL A 115 -0.15 -2.54 -9.37
C VAL A 115 -0.64 -2.08 -8.01
N VAL A 116 -0.59 -0.78 -7.76
CA VAL A 116 -1.02 -0.15 -6.50
C VAL A 116 -2.21 0.77 -6.78
N THR A 117 -3.27 0.69 -5.98
CA THR A 117 -4.45 1.53 -6.13
C THR A 117 -5.07 1.91 -4.78
N ASN A 118 -5.72 3.07 -4.73
CA ASN A 118 -6.59 3.48 -3.63
C ASN A 118 -7.96 2.76 -3.64
N SER A 119 -8.25 2.01 -4.70
CA SER A 119 -9.51 1.31 -4.96
C SER A 119 -9.33 -0.21 -4.84
N TYR A 120 -10.17 -0.98 -5.51
CA TYR A 120 -10.07 -2.44 -5.59
C TYR A 120 -9.88 -2.90 -7.03
N PHE A 121 -9.56 -4.18 -7.21
CA PHE A 121 -9.41 -4.79 -8.53
C PHE A 121 -10.68 -5.52 -8.96
N THR A 122 -10.94 -5.53 -10.27
CA THR A 122 -11.95 -6.43 -10.83
C THR A 122 -11.50 -7.90 -10.70
N LYS A 123 -12.45 -8.85 -10.67
CA LYS A 123 -12.13 -10.29 -10.63
C LYS A 123 -11.24 -10.72 -11.79
N SER A 124 -11.52 -10.22 -13.00
CA SER A 124 -10.71 -10.52 -14.18
C SER A 124 -9.27 -10.00 -14.03
N ALA A 125 -9.08 -8.82 -13.43
CA ALA A 125 -7.73 -8.29 -13.18
C ALA A 125 -6.98 -9.14 -12.15
N GLN A 126 -7.67 -9.62 -11.11
CA GLN A 126 -7.08 -10.53 -10.11
C GLN A 126 -6.66 -11.87 -10.74
N GLU A 127 -7.51 -12.45 -11.59
CA GLU A 127 -7.20 -13.67 -12.33
C GLU A 127 -6.00 -13.48 -13.27
N LEU A 128 -5.98 -12.38 -14.02
CA LEU A 128 -4.89 -12.06 -14.94
C LEU A 128 -3.56 -11.80 -14.20
N ALA A 129 -3.61 -11.10 -13.07
CA ALA A 129 -2.43 -10.82 -12.26
C ALA A 129 -1.82 -12.10 -11.69
N LYS A 130 -2.65 -13.06 -11.29
CA LYS A 130 -2.19 -14.38 -10.84
C LYS A 130 -1.43 -15.14 -11.93
N VAL A 131 -1.91 -15.09 -13.18
CA VAL A 131 -1.25 -15.77 -14.31
C VAL A 131 0.08 -15.11 -14.68
N ASN A 132 0.16 -13.79 -14.57
CA ASN A 132 1.35 -13.02 -14.94
C ASN A 132 2.31 -12.72 -13.77
N GLU A 133 2.05 -13.31 -12.60
CA GLU A 133 2.82 -13.07 -11.37
C GLU A 133 2.97 -11.58 -11.02
N VAL A 134 1.89 -10.81 -11.24
CA VAL A 134 1.81 -9.40 -10.87
C VAL A 134 1.20 -9.27 -9.48
N LYS A 135 1.88 -8.56 -8.58
CA LYS A 135 1.35 -8.27 -7.24
C LYS A 135 0.30 -7.17 -7.31
N LEU A 136 -0.83 -7.39 -6.67
CA LEU A 136 -1.90 -6.40 -6.56
C LEU A 136 -1.96 -5.86 -5.13
N ILE A 137 -1.81 -4.55 -4.98
CA ILE A 137 -1.93 -3.82 -3.71
C ILE A 137 -3.18 -2.94 -3.81
N ASP A 138 -4.26 -3.41 -3.22
CA ASP A 138 -5.54 -2.72 -3.17
C ASP A 138 -5.63 -1.74 -1.99
N ARG A 139 -6.79 -1.11 -1.83
CA ARG A 139 -7.09 -0.16 -0.76
C ARG A 139 -6.69 -0.64 0.63
N GLU A 140 -7.08 -1.86 1.01
CA GLU A 140 -6.81 -2.35 2.37
C GLU A 140 -5.31 -2.56 2.60
N GLN A 141 -4.65 -3.15 1.60
CA GLN A 141 -3.20 -3.37 1.66
C GLN A 141 -2.43 -2.04 1.64
N LEU A 142 -2.87 -1.06 0.86
CA LEU A 142 -2.29 0.28 0.83
C LEU A 142 -2.41 0.96 2.20
N ILE A 143 -3.57 0.87 2.85
CA ILE A 143 -3.78 1.39 4.20
C ILE A 143 -2.82 0.70 5.18
N GLU A 144 -2.67 -0.62 5.10
CA GLU A 144 -1.76 -1.37 5.96
C GLU A 144 -0.30 -0.95 5.78
N LEU A 145 0.17 -0.82 4.53
CA LEU A 145 1.50 -0.32 4.22
C LEU A 145 1.71 1.09 4.77
N SER A 146 0.70 1.95 4.64
CA SER A 146 0.73 3.33 5.12
C SER A 146 0.76 3.44 6.64
N LEU A 147 0.18 2.48 7.36
CA LEU A 147 0.32 2.42 8.82
C LEU A 147 1.65 1.84 9.26
N GLN A 148 2.18 0.86 8.52
CA GLN A 148 3.48 0.28 8.82
C GLN A 148 4.60 1.31 8.71
N SER A 149 4.55 2.20 7.72
CA SER A 149 5.55 3.27 7.58
C SER A 149 5.57 4.23 8.78
N LEU A 150 4.43 4.44 9.46
CA LEU A 150 4.34 5.26 10.68
C LEU A 150 4.94 4.58 11.92
N GLN A 151 5.12 3.26 11.90
CA GLN A 151 5.70 2.50 13.02
C GLN A 151 7.24 2.37 12.93
N ILE A 152 7.83 2.79 11.81
CA ILE A 152 9.27 2.74 11.57
C ILE A 152 9.96 4.07 12.03
N LEU A 153 9.16 5.11 12.29
CA LEU A 153 9.58 6.37 12.93
C LEU A 153 9.61 6.24 14.45
#